data_AF-K2H2C8-F1
#
_entry.id   AF-K2H2C8-F1
#
_cell.length_a   1.000
_cell.length_b   1.000
_cell.length_c   1.000
_cell.angle_alpha   90.00
_cell.angle_beta   90.00
_cell.angle_gamma   90.00
#
_symmetry.space_group_name_H-M   'P 1'
#
loop_
_entity.id
_entity.type
_entity.pdbx_description
1 polymer ?
#
loop_
_entity_poly.entity_id
_entity_poly.type
_entity_poly.pdbx_seq_one_letter_code
_entity_poly.pdbx_strand_id
1 'polypeptide(L)'
;MGASQTRIEFIDNIYKMNRLDPQKDKLVLKNLLNYQKYMRRDYNFEFNHLASLYFIDKKKEGYFNREDLLEFTGMFVQFKIKNEYDYLRKFQAYASTEFWKTLQESQGQYQITEWMLRLFKESRGIKMFSGSKEVFFTSANIKEIYQVLRVEDFSGSTVDEFMRLFQKVAEDSVCFYYFIISIITFILLRVLGTNRIRRFSI
;
A
#
# COMPACT_ATOMS: atom_id res chain seq x y z
N MET A 1 -9.32 16.71 24.24
CA MET A 1 -10.16 17.16 23.10
C MET A 1 -9.35 17.51 21.85
N GLY A 2 -8.19 18.19 21.94
CA GLY A 2 -7.40 18.60 20.76
C GLY A 2 -6.94 17.48 19.80
N ALA A 3 -6.39 16.36 20.30
CA ALA A 3 -5.85 15.31 19.44
C ALA A 3 -6.90 14.57 18.57
N SER A 4 -8.15 14.46 19.03
CA SER A 4 -9.22 13.84 18.23
C SER A 4 -9.69 14.77 17.11
N GLN A 5 -9.75 16.06 17.40
CA GLN A 5 -10.10 17.10 16.44
C GLN A 5 -9.05 17.19 15.32
N THR A 6 -7.76 17.15 15.66
CA THR A 6 -6.66 17.14 14.68
C THR A 6 -6.67 15.91 13.77
N ARG A 7 -7.10 14.74 14.26
CA ARG A 7 -7.23 13.51 13.43
C ARG A 7 -8.36 13.61 12.42
N ILE A 8 -9.51 14.13 12.84
CA ILE A 8 -10.67 14.32 11.97
C ILE A 8 -10.33 15.33 10.88
N GLU A 9 -9.76 16.47 11.26
CA GLU A 9 -9.28 17.49 10.33
C GLU A 9 -8.25 16.94 9.35
N PHE A 10 -7.32 16.11 9.84
CA PHE A 10 -6.35 15.43 9.00
C PHE A 10 -7.02 14.59 7.90
N ILE A 11 -7.98 13.73 8.26
CA ILE A 11 -8.69 12.88 7.29
C ILE A 11 -9.55 13.72 6.35
N ASP A 12 -10.31 14.68 6.88
CA ASP A 12 -11.20 15.53 6.09
C ASP A 12 -10.40 16.38 5.09
N ASN A 13 -9.17 16.79 5.44
CA ASN A 13 -8.26 17.45 4.51
C ASN A 13 -7.86 16.56 3.32
N ILE A 14 -7.68 15.25 3.53
CA ILE A 14 -7.41 14.31 2.43
C ILE A 14 -8.57 14.32 1.43
N TYR A 15 -9.81 14.22 1.92
CA TYR A 15 -11.01 14.26 1.07
C TYR A 15 -11.15 15.60 0.36
N LYS A 16 -10.99 16.72 1.08
CA LYS A 16 -11.09 18.07 0.54
C LYS A 16 -10.07 18.34 -0.57
N MET A 17 -8.80 17.95 -0.37
CA MET A 17 -7.74 18.15 -1.38
C MET A 17 -8.00 17.34 -2.65
N ASN A 18 -8.67 16.20 -2.54
CA ASN A 18 -9.03 15.37 -3.67
C ASN A 18 -10.41 15.72 -4.25
N ARG A 19 -11.09 16.74 -3.71
CA ARG A 19 -12.45 17.17 -4.09
C ARG A 19 -13.48 16.04 -3.98
N LEU A 20 -13.38 15.27 -2.90
CA LEU A 20 -14.24 14.12 -2.61
C LEU A 20 -15.18 14.42 -1.44
N ASP A 21 -16.39 13.88 -1.50
CA ASP A 21 -17.36 13.82 -0.41
C ASP A 21 -16.99 12.67 0.55
N PRO A 22 -16.62 12.95 1.81
CA PRO A 22 -16.21 11.94 2.79
C PRO A 22 -17.27 10.87 3.13
N GLN A 23 -18.54 11.11 2.81
CA GLN A 23 -19.63 10.15 3.05
C GLN A 23 -20.04 9.34 1.82
N LYS A 24 -19.64 9.77 0.62
CA LYS A 24 -20.11 9.17 -0.64
C LYS A 24 -19.00 8.63 -1.52
N ASP A 25 -17.83 9.27 -1.47
CA ASP A 25 -16.76 8.98 -2.39
C ASP A 25 -15.73 8.02 -1.79
N LYS A 26 -15.22 7.14 -2.67
CA LYS A 26 -14.12 6.24 -2.36
C LYS A 26 -12.80 7.00 -2.43
N LEU A 27 -12.00 6.93 -1.37
CA LEU A 27 -10.62 7.39 -1.43
C LEU A 27 -9.73 6.28 -1.99
N VAL A 28 -9.11 6.50 -3.15
CA VAL A 28 -8.29 5.49 -3.82
C VAL A 28 -6.80 5.74 -3.58
N LEU A 29 -5.95 4.76 -3.88
CA LEU A 29 -4.51 4.80 -3.62
C LEU A 29 -3.84 6.10 -4.11
N LYS A 30 -4.12 6.50 -5.37
CA LYS A 30 -3.61 7.75 -5.93
C LYS A 30 -3.92 8.99 -5.08
N ASN A 31 -5.09 9.05 -4.45
CA ASN A 31 -5.47 10.17 -3.60
C ASN A 31 -4.59 10.25 -2.34
N LEU A 32 -4.32 9.10 -1.72
CA LEU A 32 -3.42 8.98 -0.56
C LEU A 32 -1.98 9.33 -0.92
N LEU A 33 -1.45 8.78 -2.03
CA LEU A 33 -0.09 9.05 -2.49
C LEU A 33 0.12 10.52 -2.87
N ASN A 34 -0.91 11.16 -3.45
CA ASN A 34 -0.88 12.60 -3.72
C ASN A 34 -0.86 13.40 -2.41
N TYR A 35 -1.66 13.00 -1.43
CA TYR A 35 -1.73 13.69 -0.15
C TYR A 35 -0.43 13.57 0.66
N GLN A 36 0.27 12.43 0.60
CA GLN A 36 1.60 12.21 1.22
C GLN A 36 2.59 13.35 0.91
N LYS A 37 2.51 13.93 -0.30
CA LYS A 37 3.39 15.05 -0.74
C LYS A 37 3.17 16.34 0.05
N TYR A 38 2.01 16.49 0.67
CA TYR A 38 1.60 17.69 1.39
C TYR A 38 1.61 17.51 2.92
N MET A 39 1.86 16.29 3.42
CA MET A 39 1.90 16.04 4.87
C MET A 39 3.09 16.77 5.53
N ARG A 40 2.77 17.61 6.52
CA ARG A 40 3.75 18.19 7.45
C ARG A 40 4.20 17.14 8.47
N ARG A 41 5.41 17.33 9.02
CA ARG A 41 6.24 16.38 9.81
C ARG A 41 5.60 15.80 11.09
N ASP A 42 4.40 16.22 11.48
CA ASP A 42 3.80 15.86 12.77
C ASP A 42 3.14 14.47 12.73
N TYR A 43 2.66 14.07 11.56
CA TYR A 43 2.17 12.72 11.25
C TYR A 43 3.04 12.13 10.14
N ASN A 44 4.10 11.39 10.48
CA ASN A 44 5.01 10.78 9.51
C ASN A 44 4.53 9.40 9.06
N PHE A 45 3.24 9.21 8.83
CA PHE A 45 2.78 7.96 8.26
C PHE A 45 3.13 7.92 6.75
N GLU A 46 3.55 6.75 6.27
CA GLU A 46 3.95 6.55 4.89
C GLU A 46 2.93 5.69 4.14
N PHE A 47 2.16 6.30 3.23
CA PHE A 47 1.20 5.60 2.36
C PHE A 47 1.86 4.81 1.21
N ASN A 48 3.19 4.67 1.18
CA ASN A 48 3.94 3.91 0.17
C ASN A 48 4.45 2.55 0.69
N HIS A 49 3.87 2.02 1.77
CA HIS A 49 4.20 0.70 2.30
C HIS A 49 3.02 -0.26 2.12
N LEU A 50 3.16 -1.22 1.19
CA LEU A 50 2.08 -2.16 0.80
C LEU A 50 1.39 -2.82 2.00
N ALA A 51 2.15 -3.39 2.93
CA ALA A 51 1.57 -4.11 4.06
C ALA A 51 0.80 -3.17 5.01
N SER A 52 1.21 -1.90 5.11
CA SER A 52 0.45 -0.92 5.88
C SER A 52 -0.85 -0.52 5.18
N LEU A 53 -0.84 -0.38 3.85
CA LEU A 53 -2.07 -0.16 3.08
C LEU A 53 -3.04 -1.33 3.23
N TYR A 54 -2.52 -2.57 3.17
CA TYR A 54 -3.31 -3.77 3.43
C TYR A 54 -3.91 -3.74 4.83
N PHE A 55 -3.15 -3.32 5.84
CA PHE A 55 -3.64 -3.24 7.21
C PHE A 55 -4.77 -2.20 7.36
N ILE A 56 -4.68 -1.06 6.68
CA ILE A 56 -5.68 0.03 6.75
C ILE A 56 -6.99 -0.38 6.08
N ASP A 57 -6.94 -0.96 4.88
CA ASP A 57 -8.14 -1.41 4.17
C ASP A 57 -8.69 -2.66 4.84
N LYS A 58 -9.57 -2.51 5.82
CA LYS A 58 -10.05 -3.65 6.62
C LYS A 58 -10.89 -4.63 5.80
N LYS A 59 -11.71 -4.10 4.91
CA LYS A 59 -12.64 -4.89 4.08
C LYS A 59 -11.98 -5.49 2.84
N LYS A 60 -10.72 -5.12 2.55
CA LYS A 60 -9.94 -5.58 1.40
C LYS A 60 -10.63 -5.24 0.07
N GLU A 61 -11.26 -4.08 0.00
CA GLU A 61 -12.01 -3.66 -1.19
C GLU A 61 -11.15 -2.90 -2.21
N GLY A 62 -9.90 -2.57 -1.86
CA GLY A 62 -8.97 -1.85 -2.73
C GLY A 62 -9.16 -0.33 -2.70
N TYR A 63 -9.92 0.18 -1.73
CA TYR A 63 -10.08 1.60 -1.47
C TYR A 63 -10.21 1.85 0.03
N PHE A 64 -10.06 3.11 0.43
CA PHE A 64 -10.01 3.50 1.83
C PHE A 64 -11.25 4.31 2.16
N ASN A 65 -12.12 3.77 3.02
CA ASN A 65 -13.24 4.55 3.52
C ASN A 65 -12.80 5.43 4.70
N ARG A 66 -13.60 6.44 5.02
CA ARG A 66 -13.29 7.41 6.08
C ARG A 66 -13.20 6.75 7.45
N GLU A 67 -14.06 5.77 7.74
CA GLU A 67 -14.13 5.07 9.02
C GLU A 67 -12.84 4.30 9.29
N ASP A 68 -12.36 3.52 8.32
CA ASP A 68 -11.11 2.76 8.37
C ASP A 68 -9.91 3.68 8.64
N LEU A 69 -9.89 4.85 7.98
CA LEU A 69 -8.83 5.84 8.17
C LEU A 69 -8.88 6.53 9.54
N LEU A 70 -10.08 6.83 10.06
CA LEU A 70 -10.24 7.40 11.40
C LEU A 70 -9.82 6.39 12.48
N GLU A 71 -10.20 5.13 12.32
CA GLU A 71 -9.80 4.09 13.25
C GLU A 71 -8.29 3.85 13.19
N PHE A 72 -7.74 3.75 11.98
CA PHE A 72 -6.30 3.61 11.77
C PHE A 72 -5.52 4.77 12.41
N THR A 73 -5.90 6.02 12.14
CA THR A 73 -5.20 7.18 12.73
C THR A 73 -5.33 7.20 14.25
N GLY A 74 -6.45 6.74 14.80
CA GLY A 74 -6.62 6.56 16.23
C GLY A 74 -5.64 5.55 16.82
N MET A 75 -5.57 4.37 16.22
CA MET A 75 -4.64 3.30 16.61
C MET A 75 -3.18 3.74 16.44
N PHE A 76 -2.83 4.39 15.32
CA PHE A 76 -1.47 4.80 15.01
C PHE A 76 -0.96 5.86 15.99
N VAL A 77 -1.81 6.79 16.45
CA VAL A 77 -1.44 7.75 17.50
C VAL A 77 -1.12 7.03 18.81
N GLN A 78 -1.95 6.07 19.23
CA GLN A 78 -1.67 5.27 20.43
C GLN A 78 -0.38 4.46 20.28
N PHE A 79 -0.16 3.88 19.10
CA PHE A 79 1.06 3.15 18.77
C PHE A 79 2.30 4.06 18.85
N LYS A 80 2.20 5.28 18.31
CA LYS A 80 3.25 6.31 18.37
C LYS A 80 3.59 6.69 19.81
N ILE A 81 2.58 6.95 20.65
CA ILE A 81 2.77 7.29 22.07
C ILE A 81 3.49 6.15 22.81
N LYS A 82 3.10 4.89 22.56
CA LYS A 82 3.72 3.73 23.22
C LYS A 82 5.14 3.43 22.75
N ASN A 83 5.49 3.81 21.52
CA ASN A 83 6.74 3.44 20.86
C ASN A 83 7.55 4.68 20.48
N GLU A 84 7.59 5.72 21.33
CA GLU A 84 8.13 7.07 21.09
C GLU A 84 9.25 7.15 20.03
N TYR A 85 10.26 6.27 20.14
CA TYR A 85 11.32 6.07 19.16
C TYR A 85 11.02 4.91 18.17
N ASP A 86 11.28 5.16 16.89
CA ASP A 86 11.11 4.21 15.78
C ASP A 86 9.67 3.67 15.58
N TYR A 87 8.64 4.37 16.09
CA TYR A 87 7.25 3.94 15.95
C TYR A 87 6.84 3.59 14.52
N LEU A 88 7.29 4.35 13.52
CA LEU A 88 6.98 4.08 12.12
C LEU A 88 7.56 2.73 11.66
N ARG A 89 8.84 2.49 11.95
CA ARG A 89 9.52 1.22 11.60
C ARG A 89 8.87 0.04 12.32
N LYS A 90 8.55 0.19 13.61
CA LYS A 90 7.87 -0.84 14.39
C LYS A 90 6.46 -1.13 13.85
N PHE A 91 5.72 -0.10 13.46
CA PHE A 91 4.41 -0.27 12.83
C PHE A 91 4.53 -0.98 11.47
N GLN A 92 5.47 -0.56 10.62
CA GLN A 92 5.70 -1.22 9.32
C GLN A 92 6.11 -2.68 9.50
N ALA A 93 6.96 -2.99 10.48
CA ALA A 93 7.33 -4.38 10.81
C ALA A 93 6.11 -5.20 11.30
N TYR A 94 5.26 -4.61 12.14
CA TYR A 94 4.01 -5.22 12.58
C TYR A 94 3.08 -5.50 11.39
N ALA A 95 2.81 -4.49 10.57
CA ALA A 95 1.95 -4.62 9.38
C ALA A 95 2.49 -5.68 8.41
N SER A 96 3.81 -5.72 8.17
CA SER A 96 4.46 -6.74 7.34
C SER A 96 4.35 -8.14 7.93
N THR A 97 4.37 -8.27 9.26
CA THR A 97 4.16 -9.55 9.94
C THR A 97 2.73 -10.05 9.74
N GLU A 98 1.73 -9.18 9.89
CA GLU A 98 0.32 -9.54 9.65
C GLU A 98 0.09 -9.87 8.17
N PHE A 99 0.66 -9.10 7.25
CA PHE A 99 0.61 -9.38 5.81
C PHE A 99 1.24 -10.75 5.45
N TRP A 100 2.39 -11.06 6.05
CA TRP A 100 3.07 -12.34 5.86
C TRP A 100 2.25 -13.51 6.40
N LYS A 101 1.61 -13.37 7.57
CA LYS A 101 0.73 -14.40 8.10
C LYS A 101 -0.38 -14.72 7.11
N THR A 102 -1.05 -13.70 6.57
CA THR A 102 -2.07 -13.90 5.54
C THR A 102 -1.48 -14.65 4.34
N LEU A 103 -0.32 -14.25 3.80
CA LEU A 103 0.31 -14.95 2.67
C LEU A 103 0.55 -16.45 2.89
N GLN A 104 0.79 -16.86 4.14
CA GLN A 104 1.04 -18.25 4.51
C GLN A 104 -0.24 -19.09 4.62
N GLU A 105 -1.42 -18.47 4.63
CA GLU A 105 -2.70 -19.17 4.64
C GLU A 105 -2.97 -19.84 3.28
N SER A 106 -3.75 -20.93 3.27
CA SER A 106 -4.02 -21.74 2.08
C SER A 106 -4.63 -20.96 0.90
N GLN A 107 -5.27 -19.81 1.14
CA GLN A 107 -5.82 -18.91 0.13
C GLN A 107 -5.22 -17.50 0.17
N GLY A 108 -4.21 -17.29 1.01
CA GLY A 108 -3.64 -15.98 1.30
C GLY A 108 -3.06 -15.28 0.10
N GLN A 109 -2.28 -16.02 -0.71
CA GLN A 109 -1.69 -15.49 -1.94
C GLN A 109 -2.76 -15.00 -2.92
N TYR A 110 -3.85 -15.78 -3.07
CA TYR A 110 -4.97 -15.40 -3.93
C TYR A 110 -5.68 -14.15 -3.39
N GLN A 111 -6.01 -14.13 -2.11
CA GLN A 111 -6.68 -12.99 -1.46
C GLN A 111 -5.88 -11.69 -1.57
N ILE A 112 -4.57 -11.75 -1.33
CA ILE A 112 -3.68 -10.59 -1.43
C ILE A 112 -3.57 -10.13 -2.88
N THR A 113 -3.47 -11.05 -3.83
CA THR A 113 -3.38 -10.68 -5.24
C THR A 113 -4.68 -10.04 -5.75
N GLU A 114 -5.84 -10.61 -5.38
CA GLU A 114 -7.15 -10.03 -5.66
C GLU A 114 -7.35 -8.65 -5.00
N TRP A 115 -6.87 -8.48 -3.77
CA TRP A 115 -6.88 -7.19 -3.11
C TRP A 115 -5.99 -6.17 -3.84
N MET A 116 -4.78 -6.54 -4.26
CA MET A 116 -3.90 -5.65 -5.00
C MET A 116 -4.46 -5.27 -6.36
N LEU A 117 -5.08 -6.23 -7.06
CA LEU A 117 -5.80 -5.98 -8.31
C LEU A 117 -6.88 -4.90 -8.11
N ARG A 118 -7.68 -5.02 -7.03
CA ARG A 118 -8.67 -4.00 -6.67
C ARG A 118 -8.02 -2.65 -6.32
N LEU A 119 -6.96 -2.66 -5.52
CA LEU A 119 -6.23 -1.46 -5.10
C LEU A 119 -5.74 -0.63 -6.31
N PHE A 120 -5.13 -1.29 -7.30
CA PHE A 120 -4.61 -0.62 -8.49
C PHE A 120 -5.71 -0.31 -9.53
N LYS A 121 -6.78 -1.11 -9.58
CA LYS A 121 -7.93 -0.87 -10.46
C LYS A 121 -8.68 0.40 -10.08
N GLU A 122 -9.06 0.54 -8.80
CA GLU A 122 -9.84 1.67 -8.30
C GLU A 122 -9.07 3.00 -8.42
N SER A 123 -7.74 2.97 -8.44
CA SER A 123 -6.84 4.12 -8.69
C SER A 123 -6.97 4.76 -10.10
N ARG A 124 -8.03 4.45 -10.85
CA ARG A 124 -8.24 4.71 -12.29
C ARG A 124 -7.20 4.05 -13.19
N GLY A 125 -6.62 2.95 -12.71
CA GLY A 125 -5.39 2.41 -13.28
C GLY A 125 -5.51 1.19 -14.17
N ILE A 126 -6.65 0.52 -14.12
CA ILE A 126 -6.85 -0.67 -14.92
C ILE A 126 -8.12 -0.48 -15.71
N LYS A 127 -7.96 -0.29 -17.03
CA LYS A 127 -9.08 -0.37 -17.96
C LYS A 127 -9.24 -1.82 -18.38
N MET A 128 -10.36 -2.41 -17.99
CA MET A 128 -10.84 -3.65 -18.61
C MET A 128 -11.72 -3.24 -19.78
N PHE A 129 -11.40 -3.67 -21.00
CA PHE A 129 -12.27 -3.43 -22.14
C PHE A 129 -13.50 -4.34 -22.03
N SER A 130 -14.69 -3.78 -22.31
CA SER A 130 -15.92 -4.56 -22.34
C SER A 130 -15.80 -5.67 -23.40
N GLY A 131 -15.74 -6.92 -22.96
CA GLY A 131 -15.66 -8.10 -23.84
C GLY A 131 -14.29 -8.77 -23.92
N SER A 132 -13.23 -8.22 -23.31
CA SER A 132 -11.93 -8.91 -23.20
C SER A 132 -11.60 -9.30 -21.75
N LYS A 133 -10.84 -10.37 -21.58
CA LYS A 133 -10.22 -10.75 -20.28
C LYS A 133 -8.91 -10.00 -20.03
N GLU A 134 -8.59 -9.03 -20.88
CA GLU A 134 -7.30 -8.33 -20.86
C GLU A 134 -7.34 -7.13 -19.93
N VAL A 135 -6.23 -6.97 -19.22
CA VAL A 135 -6.04 -5.96 -18.16
C VAL A 135 -4.97 -4.99 -18.65
N PHE A 136 -5.35 -3.74 -18.93
CA PHE A 136 -4.40 -2.74 -19.40
C PHE A 136 -3.86 -1.90 -18.24
N PHE A 137 -2.53 -1.84 -18.10
CA PHE A 137 -1.84 -0.96 -17.16
C PHE A 137 -1.25 0.23 -17.89
N THR A 138 -1.58 1.45 -17.46
CA THR A 138 -0.90 2.65 -17.95
C THR A 138 0.44 2.82 -17.24
N SER A 139 1.35 3.63 -17.81
CA SER A 139 2.62 3.98 -17.15
C SER A 139 2.42 4.63 -15.77
N ALA A 140 1.33 5.35 -15.56
CA ALA A 140 1.02 5.90 -14.24
C ALA A 140 0.75 4.79 -13.20
N ASN A 141 0.21 3.66 -13.62
CA ASN A 141 -0.14 2.55 -12.72
C ASN A 141 1.07 1.74 -12.34
N ILE A 142 1.95 1.51 -13.30
CA ILE A 142 3.23 0.86 -13.05
C ILE A 142 4.07 1.74 -12.11
N LYS A 143 4.01 3.08 -12.23
CA LYS A 143 4.65 4.01 -11.28
C LYS A 143 4.04 3.95 -9.88
N GLU A 144 2.72 3.83 -9.75
CA GLU A 144 2.05 3.65 -8.45
C GLU A 144 2.45 2.31 -7.81
N ILE A 145 2.49 1.23 -8.59
CA ILE A 145 2.97 -0.09 -8.16
C ILE A 145 4.43 0.02 -7.70
N TYR A 146 5.30 0.64 -8.50
CA TYR A 146 6.71 0.87 -8.19
C TYR A 146 6.89 1.58 -6.84
N GLN A 147 6.12 2.66 -6.62
CA GLN A 147 6.16 3.44 -5.39
C GLN A 147 5.70 2.64 -4.17
N VAL A 148 4.58 1.94 -4.26
CA VAL A 148 4.00 1.18 -3.12
C VAL A 148 4.81 -0.07 -2.78
N LEU A 149 5.43 -0.68 -3.78
CA LEU A 149 6.33 -1.81 -3.59
C LEU A 149 7.73 -1.37 -3.15
N ARG A 150 8.03 -0.07 -3.18
CA ARG A 150 9.35 0.50 -2.85
C ARG A 150 10.47 -0.25 -3.58
N VAL A 151 10.27 -0.50 -4.87
CA VAL A 151 11.17 -1.33 -5.68
C VAL A 151 12.60 -0.79 -5.62
N GLU A 152 12.76 0.54 -5.73
CA GLU A 152 14.07 1.20 -5.60
C GLU A 152 14.77 0.86 -4.29
N ASP A 153 14.05 0.97 -3.17
CA ASP A 153 14.60 0.74 -1.82
C ASP A 153 15.10 -0.70 -1.65
N PHE A 154 14.48 -1.68 -2.32
CA PHE A 154 14.76 -3.11 -2.13
C PHE A 154 15.64 -3.75 -3.21
N SER A 155 15.52 -3.30 -4.47
CA SER A 155 16.28 -3.85 -5.59
C SER A 155 17.34 -2.90 -6.14
N GLY A 156 17.26 -1.60 -5.82
CA GLY A 156 18.08 -0.55 -6.45
C GLY A 156 17.67 -0.25 -7.89
N SER A 157 16.60 -0.85 -8.39
CA SER A 157 16.16 -0.68 -9.78
C SER A 157 15.40 0.63 -9.96
N THR A 158 15.73 1.34 -11.02
CA THR A 158 15.06 2.57 -11.42
C THR A 158 13.65 2.29 -11.93
N VAL A 159 12.81 3.33 -11.98
CA VAL A 159 11.46 3.24 -12.53
C VAL A 159 11.46 2.79 -13.99
N ASP A 160 12.44 3.20 -14.79
CA ASP A 160 12.53 2.84 -16.21
C ASP A 160 12.90 1.37 -16.40
N GLU A 161 13.80 0.84 -15.57
CA GLU A 161 14.13 -0.60 -15.55
C GLU A 161 12.91 -1.43 -15.12
N PHE A 162 12.18 -0.97 -14.11
CA PHE A 162 10.95 -1.63 -13.66
C PHE A 162 9.85 -1.62 -14.74
N MET A 163 9.68 -0.50 -15.45
CA MET A 163 8.75 -0.38 -16.58
C MET A 163 9.08 -1.37 -17.71
N ARG A 164 10.37 -1.52 -18.07
CA ARG A 164 10.81 -2.48 -19.09
C ARG A 164 10.56 -3.92 -18.65
N LEU A 165 10.82 -4.24 -17.38
CA LEU A 165 10.53 -5.56 -16.83
C LEU A 165 9.03 -5.87 -16.90
N PHE A 166 8.19 -4.91 -16.52
CA PHE A 166 6.74 -5.04 -16.56
C PHE A 166 6.25 -5.30 -17.99
N GLN A 167 6.76 -4.55 -18.97
CA GLN A 167 6.44 -4.73 -20.39
C GLN A 167 6.84 -6.12 -20.89
N LYS A 168 8.07 -6.55 -20.61
CA LYS A 168 8.57 -7.86 -21.02
C LYS A 168 7.70 -8.99 -20.47
N VAL A 169 7.32 -8.92 -19.19
CA VAL A 169 6.46 -9.92 -18.56
C VAL A 169 5.07 -9.96 -19.20
N ALA A 170 4.53 -8.81 -19.58
CA ALA A 170 3.26 -8.73 -20.29
C ALA A 170 3.35 -9.34 -21.70
N GLU A 171 4.46 -9.13 -22.41
CA GLU A 171 4.72 -9.72 -23.75
C GLU A 171 4.93 -11.23 -23.68
N ASP A 172 5.64 -11.72 -22.66
CA ASP A 172 5.89 -13.14 -22.41
C ASP A 172 4.62 -13.92 -21.98
N SER A 173 3.45 -13.27 -21.99
CA SER A 173 2.13 -13.83 -21.64
C SER A 173 2.07 -14.44 -20.23
N VAL A 174 2.98 -14.05 -19.35
CA VAL A 174 2.96 -14.47 -17.95
C VAL A 174 1.82 -13.71 -17.27
N CYS A 175 0.86 -14.46 -16.71
CA CYS A 175 -0.27 -13.87 -16.00
C CYS A 175 0.25 -12.87 -14.96
N PHE A 176 -0.26 -11.63 -14.98
CA PHE A 176 0.08 -10.55 -14.04
C PHE A 176 0.06 -11.03 -12.57
N TYR A 177 -0.81 -11.99 -12.26
CA TYR A 177 -0.86 -12.73 -11.00
C TYR A 177 0.51 -13.27 -10.56
N TYR A 178 1.20 -14.02 -11.41
CA TYR A 178 2.51 -14.61 -11.10
C TYR A 178 3.61 -13.56 -10.95
N PHE A 179 3.57 -12.50 -11.76
CA PHE A 179 4.52 -11.40 -11.67
C PHE A 179 4.43 -10.67 -10.34
N ILE A 180 3.21 -10.28 -9.94
CA ILE A 180 2.96 -9.58 -8.69
C ILE A 180 3.36 -10.45 -7.48
N ILE A 181 2.98 -11.73 -7.48
CA ILE A 181 3.37 -12.65 -6.40
C ILE A 181 4.89 -12.81 -6.32
N SER A 182 5.58 -12.91 -7.46
CA SER A 182 7.03 -13.05 -7.49
C SER A 182 7.73 -11.82 -6.91
N ILE A 183 7.26 -10.62 -7.27
CA ILE A 183 7.81 -9.36 -6.73
C ILE A 183 7.50 -9.22 -5.23
N ILE A 184 6.27 -9.48 -4.80
CA ILE A 184 5.89 -9.41 -3.37
C ILE A 184 6.74 -10.39 -2.56
N THR A 185 6.86 -11.63 -3.04
CA THR A 185 7.65 -12.67 -2.36
C THR A 185 9.11 -12.22 -2.26
N PHE A 186 9.68 -11.68 -3.33
CA PHE A 186 11.05 -11.16 -3.33
C PHE A 186 11.23 -10.00 -2.34
N ILE A 187 10.32 -9.01 -2.34
CA ILE A 187 10.37 -7.86 -1.42
C ILE A 187 10.21 -8.32 0.03
N LEU A 188 9.25 -9.20 0.32
CA LEU A 188 9.03 -9.69 1.68
C LEU A 188 10.17 -10.57 2.17
N LEU A 189 10.78 -11.39 1.33
CA LEU A 189 11.98 -12.14 1.70
C LEU A 189 13.16 -11.21 2.02
N ARG A 190 13.30 -10.08 1.32
CA ARG A 190 14.30 -9.04 1.65
C ARG A 190 13.98 -8.32 2.97
N VAL A 191 12.72 -7.95 3.21
CA VAL A 191 12.25 -7.28 4.43
C VAL A 191 12.33 -8.19 5.66
N LEU A 192 11.97 -9.46 5.53
CA LEU A 192 12.01 -10.43 6.62
C LEU A 192 13.42 -11.01 6.81
N GLY A 193 14.20 -11.15 5.74
CA GLY A 193 15.60 -11.58 5.78
C GLY A 193 16.51 -10.57 6.48
N THR A 194 16.32 -9.28 6.23
CA THR A 194 17.00 -8.20 6.97
C THR A 194 16.61 -8.17 8.45
N ASN A 195 15.37 -8.54 8.79
CA ASN A 195 14.92 -8.64 10.18
C ASN A 195 15.39 -9.93 10.91
N ARG A 196 15.72 -11.02 10.19
CA ARG A 196 16.36 -12.20 10.81
C ARG A 196 17.80 -11.92 11.25
N ILE A 197 18.53 -11.06 10.53
CA ILE A 197 19.90 -10.67 10.91
C ILE A 197 19.93 -9.79 12.18
N ARG A 198 18.82 -9.11 12.52
CA ARG A 198 18.71 -8.30 13.75
C ARG A 198 18.11 -9.01 14.96
N ARG A 199 17.87 -10.33 14.91
CA ARG A 199 17.40 -11.13 16.05
C ARG A 199 18.51 -11.68 16.97
N PHE A 200 19.73 -11.15 16.88
CA PHE A 200 20.75 -11.32 17.92
C PHE A 200 21.24 -9.94 18.35
N SER A 201 20.55 -9.33 19.31
CA SER A 201 21.01 -8.29 20.26
C SER A 201 19.77 -7.69 20.95
N ILE A 202 19.19 -8.45 21.86
CA ILE A 202 18.54 -7.91 23.07
C ILE A 202 19.35 -8.49 24.22
#